data_AF-A0A3B9J7P2-F1
#
_entry.id   AF-A0A3B9J7P2-F1
#
_cell.length_a   1.000
_cell.length_b   1.000
_cell.length_c   1.000
_cell.angle_alpha   90.00
_cell.angle_beta   90.00
_cell.angle_gamma   90.00
#
_symmetry.space_group_name_H-M   'P 1'
#
loop_
_entity.id
_entity.type
_entity.pdbx_description
1 polymer ?
#
loop_
_entity_poly.entity_id
_entity_poly.type
_entity_poly.pdbx_seq_one_letter_code
_entity_poly.pdbx_strand_id
1 'polypeptide(L)'
;MLNSINSSLVSLQGAAESLATDDVFSIVNASSDASSRVSVDASNEAAAGNFSVEVLELAKARRLSSRSFSTLSDPLNLSGEFVVNGKGVEVDTSDDLLEIRDKINDADAGVTAQLLTVSSGDSRLILTADEVGSNGFSIQDASTTNVLQGLGFTSSGTDIKNAFSNGVRSAQFLAADQSISELLSLSSPPAGTITVGDAEVSVDLSNDSLEAIRDKINDAAPEGVTASISSSDVDGITRYQLEVNGTTSFVDDGGVLESLGVLANGGSLAEAITSGAESDAFISSSTALGSLMGLASGPSGTV
;
A
#
# COMPACT_ATOMS: atom_id res chain seq x y z
N MET A 1 53.20 8.23 -32.19
CA MET A 1 52.34 8.60 -33.34
C MET A 1 51.03 7.82 -33.34
N LEU A 2 51.05 6.47 -33.35
CA LEU A 2 49.85 5.62 -33.27
C LEU A 2 48.93 5.91 -32.05
N ASN A 3 49.48 6.05 -30.85
CA ASN A 3 48.67 6.38 -29.65
C ASN A 3 47.97 7.76 -29.75
N SER A 4 48.60 8.72 -30.42
CA SER A 4 48.00 10.06 -30.63
C SER A 4 46.87 9.99 -31.64
N ILE A 5 47.03 9.22 -32.72
CA ILE A 5 45.99 9.00 -33.74
C ILE A 5 44.80 8.27 -33.12
N ASN A 6 45.05 7.23 -32.32
CA ASN A 6 44.01 6.49 -31.63
C ASN A 6 43.22 7.38 -30.66
N SER A 7 43.91 8.21 -29.88
CA SER A 7 43.25 9.19 -28.98
C SER A 7 42.38 10.17 -29.76
N SER A 8 42.86 10.71 -30.88
CA SER A 8 42.08 11.63 -31.72
C SER A 8 40.87 10.96 -32.37
N LEU A 9 40.98 9.68 -32.77
CA LEU A 9 39.87 8.92 -33.33
C LEU A 9 38.78 8.67 -32.29
N VAL A 10 39.16 8.32 -31.05
CA VAL A 10 38.22 8.13 -29.94
C VAL A 10 37.51 9.44 -29.58
N SER A 11 38.23 10.57 -29.57
CA SER A 11 37.59 11.88 -29.36
C SER A 11 36.61 12.25 -30.48
N LEU A 12 36.96 11.98 -31.74
CA LEU A 12 36.07 12.20 -32.87
C LEU A 12 34.84 11.29 -32.82
N GLN A 13 35.04 10.02 -32.45
CA GLN A 13 33.96 9.05 -32.26
C GLN A 13 32.97 9.55 -31.19
N GLY A 14 33.47 9.95 -30.02
CA GLY A 14 32.61 10.47 -28.95
C GLY A 14 31.85 11.75 -29.35
N ALA A 15 32.47 12.63 -30.14
CA ALA A 15 31.81 13.82 -30.68
C ALA A 15 30.72 13.47 -31.71
N ALA A 16 30.97 12.49 -32.57
CA ALA A 16 29.99 12.01 -33.55
C ALA A 16 28.82 11.26 -32.89
N GLU A 17 29.10 10.44 -31.87
CA GLU A 17 28.09 9.75 -31.06
C GLU A 17 27.21 10.76 -30.32
N SER A 18 27.80 11.80 -29.75
CA SER A 18 27.05 12.88 -29.09
C SER A 18 26.17 13.65 -30.07
N LEU A 19 26.62 13.89 -31.30
CA LEU A 19 25.81 14.55 -32.34
C LEU A 19 24.71 13.63 -32.91
N ALA A 20 24.85 12.31 -32.76
CA ALA A 20 23.89 11.33 -33.26
C ALA A 20 22.70 11.12 -32.32
N THR A 21 22.66 11.73 -31.14
CA THR A 21 21.51 11.63 -30.22
C THR A 21 20.52 12.77 -30.46
N ASP A 22 19.23 12.43 -30.57
CA ASP A 22 18.15 13.36 -30.87
C ASP A 22 18.01 14.51 -29.84
N ASP A 23 18.41 14.30 -28.59
CA ASP A 23 18.37 15.29 -27.50
C ASP A 23 19.19 16.56 -27.79
N VAL A 24 20.27 16.46 -28.59
CA VAL A 24 21.11 17.63 -28.96
C VAL A 24 20.34 18.58 -29.87
N PHE A 25 19.32 18.10 -30.56
CA PHE A 25 18.46 18.89 -31.42
C PHE A 25 17.14 19.27 -30.75
N SER A 26 17.12 19.43 -29.42
CA SER A 26 15.91 19.87 -28.72
C SER A 26 15.30 21.12 -29.40
N ILE A 27 14.18 20.94 -30.10
CA ILE A 27 13.47 22.02 -30.80
C ILE A 27 12.42 22.69 -29.92
N VAL A 28 12.17 22.12 -28.74
CA VAL A 28 11.15 22.59 -27.79
C VAL A 28 11.84 23.01 -26.48
N ASN A 29 11.71 24.29 -26.15
CA ASN A 29 12.12 24.81 -24.85
C ASN A 29 10.89 24.99 -23.97
N ALA A 30 10.93 24.46 -22.76
CA ALA A 30 9.93 24.71 -21.73
C ALA A 30 10.46 25.76 -20.74
N SER A 31 9.59 26.66 -20.31
CA SER A 31 9.89 27.63 -19.27
C SER A 31 8.66 27.85 -18.40
N SER A 32 8.89 28.04 -17.10
CA SER A 32 7.85 28.36 -16.12
C SER A 32 8.11 29.74 -15.53
N ASP A 33 7.07 30.57 -15.50
CA ASP A 33 7.11 31.89 -14.83
C ASP A 33 7.17 31.76 -13.30
N ALA A 34 6.98 30.55 -12.77
CA ALA A 34 7.02 30.24 -11.35
C ALA A 34 7.87 28.99 -11.05
N SER A 35 9.10 28.95 -11.59
CA SER A 35 10.00 27.78 -11.51
C SER A 35 10.34 27.31 -10.10
N SER A 36 10.24 28.16 -9.08
CA SER A 36 10.40 27.78 -7.67
C SER A 36 9.23 26.96 -7.11
N ARG A 37 8.09 26.93 -7.81
CA ARG A 37 6.89 26.16 -7.45
C ARG A 37 6.70 24.98 -8.39
N VAL A 38 6.83 25.22 -9.69
CA VAL A 38 6.66 24.23 -10.75
C VAL A 38 7.77 24.41 -11.77
N SER A 39 8.74 23.50 -11.78
CA SER A 39 9.68 23.36 -12.88
C SER A 39 9.04 22.54 -13.99
N VAL A 40 9.42 22.82 -15.23
CA VAL A 40 8.90 22.15 -16.42
C VAL A 40 10.06 21.80 -17.34
N ASP A 41 10.00 20.62 -17.92
CA ASP A 41 10.89 20.14 -18.97
C ASP A 41 10.02 19.62 -20.13
N ALA A 42 10.54 19.68 -21.36
CA ALA A 42 9.85 19.20 -22.55
C ALA A 42 10.77 18.31 -23.39
N SER A 43 10.20 17.24 -23.94
CA SER A 43 10.86 16.41 -24.96
C SER A 43 10.61 16.95 -26.36
N ASN A 44 11.30 16.40 -27.36
CA ASN A 44 11.16 16.81 -28.77
C ASN A 44 9.78 16.55 -29.38
N GLU A 45 8.99 15.68 -28.76
CA GLU A 45 7.63 15.34 -29.18
C GLU A 45 6.59 16.31 -28.62
N ALA A 46 6.97 17.20 -27.69
CA ALA A 46 6.06 18.13 -27.06
C ALA A 46 5.51 19.15 -28.05
N ALA A 47 4.20 19.37 -28.02
CA ALA A 47 3.58 20.42 -28.83
C ALA A 47 3.93 21.80 -28.24
N ALA A 48 4.37 22.73 -29.10
CA ALA A 48 4.60 24.11 -28.71
C ALA A 48 3.29 24.80 -28.29
N GLY A 49 3.30 25.50 -27.16
CA GLY A 49 2.13 26.22 -26.66
C GLY A 49 2.33 26.81 -25.26
N ASN A 50 1.29 27.49 -24.77
CA ASN A 50 1.26 28.08 -23.44
C ASN A 50 0.26 27.31 -22.57
N PHE A 51 0.66 26.97 -21.35
CA PHE A 51 -0.15 26.23 -20.39
C PHE A 51 -0.34 27.05 -19.12
N SER A 52 -1.58 27.11 -18.62
CA SER A 52 -1.89 27.68 -17.31
C SER A 52 -1.98 26.55 -16.29
N VAL A 53 -1.14 26.58 -15.26
CA VAL A 53 -1.06 25.54 -14.23
C VAL A 53 -1.43 26.14 -12.88
N GLU A 54 -2.33 25.48 -12.17
CA GLU A 54 -2.69 25.79 -10.79
C GLU A 54 -2.37 24.59 -9.90
N VAL A 55 -1.58 24.81 -8.85
CA VAL A 55 -1.25 23.77 -7.86
C VAL A 55 -2.26 23.85 -6.73
N LEU A 56 -3.11 22.82 -6.62
CA LEU A 56 -4.14 22.72 -5.58
C LEU A 56 -3.59 22.03 -4.31
N GLU A 57 -2.92 20.90 -4.48
CA GLU A 57 -2.32 20.11 -3.41
C GLU A 57 -1.09 19.36 -3.94
N LEU A 58 -0.13 19.06 -3.06
CA LEU A 58 1.01 18.20 -3.37
C LEU A 58 0.67 16.76 -3.03
N ALA A 59 1.08 15.84 -3.92
CA ALA A 59 1.08 14.42 -3.57
C ALA A 59 1.96 14.19 -2.34
N LYS A 60 1.47 13.38 -1.40
CA LYS A 60 2.20 12.99 -0.18
C LYS A 60 2.37 11.47 -0.16
N ALA A 61 3.45 11.02 0.46
CA ALA A 61 3.64 9.60 0.76
C ALA A 61 2.72 9.21 1.92
N ARG A 62 2.09 8.04 1.81
CA ARG A 62 1.32 7.45 2.92
C ARG A 62 2.28 7.11 4.06
N ARG A 63 1.87 7.39 5.30
CA ARG A 63 2.64 7.05 6.50
C ARG A 63 1.75 6.44 7.58
N LEU A 64 2.22 5.35 8.19
CA LEU A 64 1.58 4.71 9.33
C LEU A 64 2.54 4.66 10.51
N SER A 65 2.01 4.78 11.72
CA SER A 65 2.74 4.59 12.96
C SER A 65 2.19 3.39 13.69
N SER A 66 3.07 2.60 14.30
CA SER A 66 2.69 1.61 15.29
C SER A 66 2.19 2.29 16.57
N ARG A 67 1.69 1.48 17.50
CA ARG A 67 1.59 1.90 18.91
C ARG A 67 2.97 2.19 19.51
N SER A 68 2.96 2.79 20.69
CA SER A 68 4.17 3.03 21.49
C SER A 68 4.68 1.74 22.14
N PHE A 69 6.01 1.57 22.13
CA PHE A 69 6.74 0.52 22.83
C PHE A 69 7.77 1.15 23.78
N SER A 70 8.03 0.47 24.90
CA SER A 70 8.91 0.99 25.95
C SER A 70 10.37 1.09 25.53
N THR A 71 10.82 0.16 24.69
CA THR A 71 12.22 -0.01 24.28
C THR A 71 12.26 -0.44 22.81
N LEU A 72 13.42 -0.28 22.18
CA LEU A 72 13.65 -0.70 20.80
C LEU A 72 14.08 -2.17 20.69
N SER A 73 14.69 -2.70 21.76
CA SER A 73 15.47 -3.95 21.71
C SER A 73 14.98 -5.04 22.67
N ASP A 74 13.78 -4.90 23.23
CA ASP A 74 13.17 -5.98 24.00
C ASP A 74 12.24 -6.79 23.08
N PRO A 75 12.20 -8.12 23.23
CA PRO A 75 11.29 -8.96 22.46
C PRO A 75 9.84 -8.52 22.60
N LEU A 76 9.13 -8.38 21.48
CA LEU A 76 7.73 -7.99 21.46
C LEU A 76 6.79 -9.13 21.85
N ASN A 77 7.28 -10.38 21.85
CA ASN A 77 6.50 -11.59 22.09
C ASN A 77 5.28 -11.70 21.14
N LEU A 78 5.44 -11.19 19.92
CA LEU A 78 4.52 -11.39 18.81
C LEU A 78 5.05 -12.52 17.95
N SER A 79 4.17 -13.26 17.29
CA SER A 79 4.60 -14.27 16.32
C SER A 79 3.58 -14.38 15.20
N GLY A 80 4.05 -14.69 13.99
CA GLY A 80 3.22 -14.87 12.82
C GLY A 80 3.84 -14.21 11.61
N GLU A 81 3.03 -13.97 10.60
CA GLU A 81 3.47 -13.35 9.36
C GLU A 81 2.43 -12.32 8.93
N PHE A 82 2.90 -11.23 8.33
CA PHE A 82 2.06 -10.22 7.70
C PHE A 82 2.66 -9.81 6.36
N VAL A 83 1.87 -9.13 5.54
CA VAL A 83 2.24 -8.73 4.19
C VAL A 83 2.29 -7.21 4.09
N VAL A 84 3.34 -6.68 3.45
CA VAL A 84 3.47 -5.28 3.02
C VAL A 84 3.57 -5.27 1.49
N ASN A 85 2.65 -4.60 0.80
CA ASN A 85 2.63 -4.50 -0.68
C ASN A 85 2.83 -5.84 -1.42
N GLY A 86 2.28 -6.93 -0.88
CA GLY A 86 2.42 -8.27 -1.48
C GLY A 86 3.72 -8.99 -1.14
N LYS A 87 4.49 -8.54 -0.14
CA LYS A 87 5.69 -9.21 0.39
C LYS A 87 5.48 -9.62 1.85
N GLY A 88 5.70 -10.90 2.14
CA GLY A 88 5.66 -11.48 3.48
C GLY A 88 6.78 -10.96 4.38
N VAL A 89 6.45 -10.77 5.65
CA VAL A 89 7.35 -10.38 6.74
C VAL A 89 7.02 -11.26 7.94
N GLU A 90 7.89 -12.23 8.21
CA GLU A 90 7.78 -13.13 9.35
C GLU A 90 8.26 -12.47 10.64
N VAL A 91 7.47 -12.60 11.69
CA VAL A 91 7.78 -12.10 13.04
C VAL A 91 7.88 -13.28 13.99
N ASP A 92 9.00 -13.34 14.71
CA ASP A 92 9.28 -14.33 15.75
C ASP A 92 9.07 -13.75 17.14
N THR A 93 8.77 -14.62 18.12
CA THR A 93 8.57 -14.19 19.52
C THR A 93 9.76 -13.46 20.13
N SER A 94 10.97 -13.75 19.63
CA SER A 94 12.21 -13.09 20.05
C SER A 94 12.40 -11.71 19.44
N ASP A 95 11.66 -11.38 18.37
CA ASP A 95 11.92 -10.18 17.60
C ASP A 95 11.63 -8.91 18.40
N ASP A 96 12.53 -7.94 18.26
CA ASP A 96 12.38 -6.58 18.74
C ASP A 96 11.97 -5.60 17.61
N LEU A 97 11.87 -4.30 17.92
CA LEU A 97 11.51 -3.29 16.91
C LEU A 97 12.62 -3.03 15.87
N LEU A 98 13.89 -3.26 16.23
CA LEU A 98 15.02 -3.12 15.29
C LEU A 98 14.94 -4.23 14.24
N GLU A 99 14.70 -5.46 14.69
CA GLU A 99 14.59 -6.64 13.82
C GLU A 99 13.37 -6.53 12.91
N ILE A 100 12.20 -6.13 13.43
CA ILE A 100 11.00 -5.93 12.58
C ILE A 100 11.22 -4.81 11.56
N ARG A 101 11.88 -3.70 11.93
CA ARG A 101 12.25 -2.64 10.97
C ARG A 101 13.11 -3.21 9.85
N ASP A 102 14.14 -3.97 10.20
CA ASP A 102 15.09 -4.52 9.23
C ASP A 102 14.41 -5.53 8.31
N LYS A 103 13.58 -6.44 8.85
CA LYS A 103 12.79 -7.39 8.06
C LYS A 103 11.85 -6.69 7.06
N ILE A 104 11.21 -5.59 7.43
CA ILE A 104 10.35 -4.82 6.50
C ILE A 104 11.19 -4.16 5.39
N ASN A 105 12.33 -3.56 5.73
CA ASN A 105 13.21 -2.92 4.75
C ASN A 105 13.85 -3.94 3.81
N ASP A 106 14.23 -5.11 4.31
CA ASP A 106 14.82 -6.20 3.52
C ASP A 106 13.81 -6.86 2.57
N ALA A 107 12.50 -6.76 2.86
CA ALA A 107 11.44 -7.25 1.98
C ALA A 107 11.31 -6.45 0.67
N ASP A 108 11.91 -5.25 0.59
CA ASP A 108 11.92 -4.36 -0.60
C ASP A 108 10.51 -4.16 -1.20
N ALA A 109 9.56 -3.82 -0.33
CA ALA A 109 8.14 -3.75 -0.66
C ALA A 109 7.68 -2.36 -1.15
N GLY A 110 8.61 -1.45 -1.51
CA GLY A 110 8.29 -0.05 -1.81
C GLY A 110 7.81 0.74 -0.59
N VAL A 111 8.23 0.30 0.61
CA VAL A 111 7.93 0.92 1.90
C VAL A 111 9.19 0.95 2.74
N THR A 112 9.55 2.13 3.24
CA THR A 112 10.63 2.32 4.19
C THR A 112 10.10 2.28 5.64
N ALA A 113 10.67 1.42 6.46
CA ALA A 113 10.46 1.34 7.89
C ALA A 113 11.55 2.09 8.68
N GLN A 114 11.12 2.92 9.64
CA GLN A 114 12.00 3.70 10.51
C GLN A 114 11.53 3.65 11.96
N LEU A 115 12.43 3.94 12.90
CA LEU A 115 12.11 4.01 14.32
C LEU A 115 12.14 5.46 14.80
N LEU A 116 11.10 5.85 15.54
CA LEU A 116 10.98 7.15 16.16
C LEU A 116 10.86 6.97 17.68
N THR A 117 11.85 7.45 18.42
CA THR A 117 11.75 7.60 19.88
C THR A 117 11.31 9.01 20.21
N VAL A 118 10.07 9.16 20.69
CA VAL A 118 9.49 10.45 21.06
C VAL A 118 9.97 10.87 22.46
N SER A 119 10.03 9.90 23.38
CA SER A 119 10.54 10.07 24.73
C SER A 119 10.97 8.73 25.32
N SER A 120 11.57 8.72 26.52
CA SER A 120 11.87 7.47 27.21
C SER A 120 10.57 6.69 27.45
N GLY A 121 10.52 5.44 26.97
CA GLY A 121 9.32 4.62 27.06
C GLY A 121 8.31 4.83 25.91
N ASP A 122 8.61 5.69 24.93
CA ASP A 122 7.79 5.86 23.72
C ASP A 122 8.67 5.78 22.48
N SER A 123 8.77 4.58 21.93
CA SER A 123 9.35 4.29 20.63
C SER A 123 8.33 3.67 19.70
N ARG A 124 8.37 4.06 18.43
CA ARG A 124 7.38 3.68 17.41
C ARG A 124 8.06 3.27 16.12
N LEU A 125 7.47 2.27 15.46
CA LEU A 125 7.79 1.90 14.09
C LEU A 125 6.94 2.74 13.14
N ILE A 126 7.59 3.38 12.18
CA ILE A 126 6.99 4.27 11.19
C ILE A 126 7.19 3.67 9.81
N LEU A 127 6.11 3.37 9.11
CA LEU A 127 6.12 2.87 7.73
C LEU A 127 5.77 4.01 6.79
N THR A 128 6.60 4.25 5.78
CA THR A 128 6.40 5.33 4.79
C THR A 128 6.47 4.75 3.38
N ALA A 129 5.49 5.04 2.53
CA ALA A 129 5.59 4.71 1.10
C ALA A 129 6.81 5.40 0.49
N ASP A 130 7.55 4.70 -0.38
CA ASP A 130 8.70 5.30 -1.05
C ASP A 130 8.27 6.32 -2.11
N GLU A 131 7.07 6.13 -2.67
CA GLU A 131 6.45 7.02 -3.65
C GLU A 131 5.32 7.86 -3.05
N VAL A 132 5.14 9.08 -3.59
CA VAL A 132 4.01 9.96 -3.24
C VAL A 132 2.78 9.65 -4.10
N GLY A 133 1.59 9.93 -3.57
CA GLY A 133 0.34 9.81 -4.32
C GLY A 133 -0.65 8.84 -3.68
N SER A 134 -1.79 8.66 -4.33
CA SER A 134 -2.93 7.92 -3.77
C SER A 134 -2.64 6.44 -3.51
N ASN A 135 -1.62 5.88 -4.15
CA ASN A 135 -1.36 4.43 -4.14
C ASN A 135 -0.61 3.95 -2.89
N GLY A 136 -0.02 4.85 -2.10
CA GLY A 136 0.54 4.58 -0.76
C GLY A 136 1.17 3.19 -0.60
N PHE A 137 0.59 2.38 0.29
CA PHE A 137 0.90 0.96 0.43
C PHE A 137 -0.25 0.22 1.12
N SER A 138 -0.27 -1.11 1.00
CA SER A 138 -1.20 -1.99 1.70
C SER A 138 -0.50 -2.87 2.72
N ILE A 139 -1.17 -3.11 3.85
CA ILE A 139 -0.79 -4.11 4.84
C ILE A 139 -1.97 -5.05 5.12
N GLN A 140 -1.68 -6.29 5.50
CA GLN A 140 -2.64 -7.29 5.95
C GLN A 140 -1.91 -8.41 6.69
N ASP A 141 -2.54 -9.01 7.71
CA ASP A 141 -1.97 -10.20 8.32
C ASP A 141 -2.01 -11.38 7.34
N ALA A 142 -1.03 -12.27 7.47
CA ALA A 142 -0.89 -13.45 6.65
C ALA A 142 -0.61 -14.69 7.51
N SER A 143 -1.26 -14.74 8.67
CA SER A 143 -1.15 -15.83 9.65
C SER A 143 -2.44 -15.97 10.45
N THR A 144 -2.53 -17.01 11.29
CA THR A 144 -3.66 -17.18 12.22
C THR A 144 -3.60 -16.20 13.40
N THR A 145 -2.52 -15.43 13.51
CA THR A 145 -2.31 -14.42 14.53
C THR A 145 -2.45 -13.02 13.94
N ASN A 146 -2.80 -12.09 14.83
CA ASN A 146 -3.08 -10.69 14.51
C ASN A 146 -1.83 -9.84 14.82
N VAL A 147 -0.78 -9.99 14.02
CA VAL A 147 0.52 -9.33 14.22
C VAL A 147 0.40 -7.83 14.04
N LEU A 148 -0.29 -7.37 12.99
CA LEU A 148 -0.46 -5.94 12.72
C LEU A 148 -1.24 -5.22 13.83
N GLN A 149 -2.19 -5.90 14.45
CA GLN A 149 -2.98 -5.42 15.58
C GLN A 149 -2.10 -5.41 16.84
N GLY A 150 -1.25 -6.45 17.02
CA GLY A 150 -0.22 -6.49 18.05
C GLY A 150 0.80 -5.36 17.92
N LEU A 151 1.12 -4.93 16.71
CA LEU A 151 1.93 -3.75 16.41
C LEU A 151 1.13 -2.44 16.51
N GLY A 152 -0.19 -2.51 16.54
CA GLY A 152 -1.08 -1.36 16.60
C GLY A 152 -1.20 -0.59 15.28
N PHE A 153 -0.97 -1.24 14.14
CA PHE A 153 -1.26 -0.66 12.83
C PHE A 153 -2.74 -0.80 12.44
N THR A 154 -3.38 -1.88 12.90
CA THR A 154 -4.78 -2.23 12.60
C THR A 154 -5.61 -2.35 13.89
N SER A 155 -6.93 -2.18 13.78
CA SER A 155 -7.88 -2.29 14.91
C SER A 155 -8.22 -3.76 15.21
N SER A 156 -9.25 -4.09 16.00
CA SER A 156 -9.62 -5.50 16.26
C SER A 156 -10.89 -5.96 15.52
N GLY A 157 -11.46 -5.14 14.64
CA GLY A 157 -12.72 -5.44 13.95
C GLY A 157 -12.51 -6.08 12.57
N THR A 158 -13.27 -7.11 12.22
CA THR A 158 -13.22 -7.72 10.89
C THR A 158 -14.16 -7.02 9.93
N ASP A 159 -13.59 -6.48 8.85
CA ASP A 159 -14.35 -5.87 7.75
C ASP A 159 -14.03 -6.57 6.42
N ILE A 160 -14.95 -6.48 5.46
CA ILE A 160 -14.66 -6.89 4.08
C ILE A 160 -13.87 -5.76 3.41
N LYS A 161 -12.67 -6.08 2.93
CA LYS A 161 -11.71 -5.10 2.41
C LYS A 161 -12.11 -4.59 1.02
N ASN A 162 -12.53 -5.50 0.14
CA ASN A 162 -12.77 -5.23 -1.28
C ASN A 162 -14.18 -5.67 -1.70
N ALA A 163 -15.20 -5.15 -1.02
CA ALA A 163 -16.60 -5.44 -1.34
C ALA A 163 -17.06 -4.71 -2.61
N PHE A 164 -18.02 -5.30 -3.32
CA PHE A 164 -18.84 -4.64 -4.33
C PHE A 164 -20.31 -5.03 -4.14
N SER A 165 -21.20 -4.48 -4.98
CA SER A 165 -22.66 -4.49 -4.75
C SER A 165 -23.28 -5.86 -4.40
N ASN A 166 -22.68 -6.97 -4.83
CA ASN A 166 -23.17 -8.32 -4.48
C ASN A 166 -22.01 -9.34 -4.43
N GLY A 167 -20.88 -8.96 -3.83
CA GLY A 167 -19.73 -9.84 -3.78
C GLY A 167 -18.47 -9.21 -3.22
N VAL A 168 -17.37 -9.94 -3.30
CA VAL A 168 -16.06 -9.54 -2.80
C VAL A 168 -14.96 -9.87 -3.81
N ARG A 169 -13.86 -9.13 -3.72
CA ARG A 169 -12.63 -9.38 -4.48
C ARG A 169 -11.49 -9.69 -3.54
N SER A 170 -10.53 -10.50 -3.99
CA SER A 170 -9.23 -10.56 -3.36
C SER A 170 -8.40 -9.31 -3.67
N ALA A 171 -7.21 -9.22 -3.08
CA ALA A 171 -6.13 -8.38 -3.59
C ALA A 171 -5.76 -8.74 -5.04
N GLN A 172 -4.96 -7.89 -5.66
CA GLN A 172 -4.42 -8.09 -7.00
C GLN A 172 -3.10 -8.86 -6.96
N PHE A 173 -3.00 -9.90 -7.78
CA PHE A 173 -1.84 -10.78 -7.88
C PHE A 173 -1.25 -10.75 -9.30
N LEU A 174 0.03 -11.13 -9.43
CA LEU A 174 0.74 -11.13 -10.71
C LEU A 174 0.43 -12.36 -11.59
N ALA A 175 -0.09 -13.43 -10.99
CA ALA A 175 -0.51 -14.63 -11.69
C ALA A 175 -1.74 -15.23 -11.00
N ALA A 176 -2.50 -16.04 -11.75
CA ALA A 176 -3.66 -16.75 -11.22
C ALA A 176 -3.39 -18.23 -10.94
N ASP A 177 -2.34 -18.80 -11.54
CA ASP A 177 -1.98 -20.22 -11.54
C ASP A 177 -0.82 -20.58 -10.59
N GLN A 178 -0.11 -19.59 -10.05
CA GLN A 178 0.92 -19.75 -9.01
C GLN A 178 0.31 -19.79 -7.61
N SER A 179 0.95 -20.49 -6.68
CA SER A 179 0.47 -20.54 -5.30
C SER A 179 0.52 -19.16 -4.64
N ILE A 180 -0.39 -18.91 -3.72
CA ILE A 180 -0.45 -17.62 -3.01
C ILE A 180 0.80 -17.39 -2.15
N SER A 181 1.38 -18.45 -1.57
CA SER A 181 2.66 -18.39 -0.86
C SER A 181 3.78 -17.85 -1.74
N GLU A 182 3.93 -18.34 -2.98
CA GLU A 182 4.97 -17.85 -3.89
C GLU A 182 4.73 -16.39 -4.28
N LEU A 183 3.48 -16.04 -4.62
CA LEU A 183 3.10 -14.70 -5.03
C LEU A 183 3.31 -13.65 -3.93
N LEU A 184 3.11 -14.04 -2.67
CA LEU A 184 3.28 -13.18 -1.50
C LEU A 184 4.65 -13.35 -0.83
N SER A 185 5.47 -14.31 -1.27
CA SER A 185 6.75 -14.66 -0.65
C SER A 185 6.62 -15.05 0.83
N LEU A 186 5.59 -15.82 1.18
CA LEU A 186 5.31 -16.24 2.57
C LEU A 186 6.23 -17.38 3.02
N SER A 187 6.76 -17.29 4.24
CA SER A 187 7.56 -18.37 4.85
C SER A 187 6.72 -19.39 5.60
N SER A 188 5.59 -18.97 6.19
CA SER A 188 4.65 -19.84 6.91
C SER A 188 3.21 -19.58 6.44
N PRO A 189 2.89 -19.88 5.17
CA PRO A 189 1.60 -19.58 4.57
C PRO A 189 0.42 -20.23 5.32
N PRO A 190 -0.69 -19.50 5.51
CA PRO A 190 -1.87 -20.03 6.17
C PRO A 190 -2.58 -21.17 5.43
N ALA A 191 -3.15 -22.08 6.22
CA ALA A 191 -4.08 -23.09 5.76
C ALA A 191 -5.22 -23.23 6.76
N GLY A 192 -6.45 -23.44 6.27
CA GLY A 192 -7.64 -23.52 7.11
C GLY A 192 -8.93 -23.71 6.32
N THR A 193 -10.05 -23.67 7.04
CA THR A 193 -11.38 -23.69 6.44
C THR A 193 -11.94 -22.28 6.42
N ILE A 194 -12.45 -21.87 5.27
CA ILE A 194 -13.22 -20.63 5.10
C ILE A 194 -14.69 -20.99 4.92
N THR A 195 -15.60 -20.13 5.37
CA THR A 195 -17.02 -20.23 5.03
C THR A 195 -17.34 -19.19 3.96
N VAL A 196 -18.03 -19.59 2.89
CA VAL A 196 -18.49 -18.72 1.80
C VAL A 196 -19.99 -18.91 1.66
N GLY A 197 -20.78 -17.94 2.13
CA GLY A 197 -22.23 -18.11 2.22
C GLY A 197 -22.58 -19.24 3.19
N ASP A 198 -23.10 -20.35 2.67
CA ASP A 198 -23.52 -21.54 3.42
C ASP A 198 -22.56 -22.75 3.28
N ALA A 199 -21.49 -22.62 2.49
CA ALA A 199 -20.53 -23.70 2.26
C ALA A 199 -19.20 -23.49 2.98
N GLU A 200 -18.59 -24.58 3.45
CA GLU A 200 -17.22 -24.62 3.97
C GLU A 200 -16.24 -25.05 2.86
N VAL A 201 -15.10 -24.37 2.77
CA VAL A 201 -14.07 -24.60 1.75
C VAL A 201 -12.70 -24.70 2.42
N SER A 202 -11.99 -25.80 2.21
CA SER A 202 -10.63 -25.98 2.74
C SER A 202 -9.59 -25.41 1.79
N VAL A 203 -8.78 -24.47 2.28
CA VAL A 203 -7.77 -23.74 1.51
C VAL A 203 -6.42 -23.85 2.21
N ASP A 204 -5.37 -24.07 1.43
CA ASP A 204 -3.97 -24.12 1.87
C ASP A 204 -3.14 -23.24 0.95
N LEU A 205 -2.75 -22.06 1.42
CA LEU A 205 -2.05 -21.05 0.61
C LEU A 205 -0.62 -21.47 0.23
N SER A 206 -0.07 -22.53 0.84
CA SER A 206 1.19 -23.13 0.40
C SER A 206 1.09 -23.72 -1.00
N ASN A 207 -0.10 -24.25 -1.34
CA ASN A 207 -0.32 -25.06 -2.53
C ASN A 207 -1.36 -24.45 -3.48
N ASP A 208 -2.36 -23.76 -2.95
CA ASP A 208 -3.48 -23.25 -3.73
C ASP A 208 -3.12 -21.92 -4.41
N SER A 209 -3.47 -21.85 -5.70
CA SER A 209 -3.49 -20.63 -6.51
C SER A 209 -4.87 -19.96 -6.49
N LEU A 210 -5.02 -18.77 -7.10
CA LEU A 210 -6.34 -18.16 -7.26
C LEU A 210 -7.30 -19.07 -8.04
N GLU A 211 -6.81 -19.74 -9.09
CA GLU A 211 -7.60 -20.69 -9.88
C GLU A 211 -8.03 -21.90 -9.05
N ALA A 212 -7.13 -22.45 -8.25
CA ALA A 212 -7.46 -23.57 -7.37
C ALA A 212 -8.51 -23.18 -6.32
N ILE A 213 -8.39 -21.99 -5.72
CA ILE A 213 -9.35 -21.48 -4.73
C ILE A 213 -10.71 -21.24 -5.40
N ARG A 214 -10.75 -20.65 -6.60
CA ARG A 214 -11.96 -20.49 -7.41
C ARG A 214 -12.66 -21.85 -7.60
N ASP A 215 -11.92 -22.85 -8.04
CA ASP A 215 -12.46 -24.17 -8.35
C ASP A 215 -13.00 -24.85 -7.09
N LYS A 216 -12.26 -24.78 -5.97
CA LYS A 216 -12.72 -25.28 -4.66
C LYS A 216 -14.02 -24.62 -4.18
N ILE A 217 -14.17 -23.31 -4.35
CA ILE A 217 -15.41 -22.60 -3.98
C ILE A 217 -16.57 -23.07 -4.86
N ASN A 218 -16.36 -23.16 -6.18
CA ASN A 218 -17.40 -23.59 -7.11
C ASN A 218 -17.80 -25.05 -6.92
N ASP A 219 -16.84 -25.93 -6.60
CA ASP A 219 -17.08 -27.35 -6.31
C ASP A 219 -17.85 -27.56 -5.01
N ALA A 220 -17.65 -26.69 -4.01
CA ALA A 220 -18.44 -26.68 -2.78
C ALA A 220 -19.90 -26.24 -3.00
N ALA A 221 -20.20 -25.62 -4.14
CA ALA A 221 -21.52 -25.22 -4.61
C ALA A 221 -22.40 -24.45 -3.58
N PRO A 222 -21.90 -23.36 -2.95
CA PRO A 222 -22.72 -22.51 -2.08
C PRO A 222 -23.94 -21.93 -2.82
N GLU A 223 -25.08 -21.83 -2.13
CA GLU A 223 -26.35 -21.45 -2.76
C GLU A 223 -26.29 -20.03 -3.33
N GLY A 224 -26.48 -19.90 -4.64
CA GLY A 224 -26.50 -18.60 -5.33
C GLY A 224 -25.15 -17.90 -5.46
N VAL A 225 -24.06 -18.59 -5.12
CA VAL A 225 -22.69 -18.05 -5.13
C VAL A 225 -21.89 -18.60 -6.32
N THR A 226 -21.05 -17.75 -6.92
CA THR A 226 -20.10 -18.16 -7.96
C THR A 226 -18.75 -17.49 -7.76
N ALA A 227 -17.66 -18.24 -7.98
CA ALA A 227 -16.30 -17.73 -7.98
C ALA A 227 -15.74 -17.66 -9.41
N SER A 228 -15.03 -16.57 -9.74
CA SER A 228 -14.36 -16.35 -11.02
C SER A 228 -13.02 -15.65 -10.84
N ILE A 229 -12.15 -15.69 -11.86
CA ILE A 229 -10.96 -14.84 -11.91
C ILE A 229 -11.23 -13.67 -12.85
N SER A 230 -10.99 -12.45 -12.38
CA SER A 230 -10.93 -11.26 -13.24
C SER A 230 -9.49 -10.81 -13.40
N SER A 231 -9.22 -10.11 -14.50
CA SER A 231 -7.90 -9.53 -14.77
C SER A 231 -8.01 -8.11 -15.29
N SER A 232 -7.00 -7.29 -14.98
CA SER A 232 -6.87 -5.92 -15.48
C SER A 232 -5.41 -5.58 -15.75
N ASP A 233 -5.17 -4.72 -16.74
CA ASP A 233 -3.84 -4.17 -16.98
C ASP A 233 -3.68 -2.84 -16.26
N VAL A 234 -2.68 -2.74 -15.39
CA VAL A 234 -2.31 -1.53 -14.66
C VAL A 234 -0.86 -1.24 -14.99
N ASP A 235 -0.60 -0.09 -15.62
CA ASP A 235 0.75 0.34 -16.04
C ASP A 235 1.48 -0.70 -16.91
N GLY A 236 0.74 -1.39 -17.78
CA GLY A 236 1.28 -2.42 -18.67
C GLY A 236 1.57 -3.78 -17.99
N ILE A 237 1.20 -3.93 -16.72
CA ILE A 237 1.30 -5.18 -15.97
C ILE A 237 -0.10 -5.77 -15.78
N THR A 238 -0.32 -6.98 -16.28
CA THR A 238 -1.57 -7.72 -16.04
C THR A 238 -1.64 -8.17 -14.58
N ARG A 239 -2.78 -7.91 -13.94
CA ARG A 239 -3.12 -8.27 -12.57
C ARG A 239 -4.33 -9.18 -12.55
N TYR A 240 -4.39 -10.09 -11.60
CA TYR A 240 -5.46 -11.07 -11.42
C TYR A 240 -6.11 -10.94 -10.04
N GLN A 241 -7.42 -11.16 -9.95
CA GLN A 241 -8.18 -11.18 -8.70
C GLN A 241 -9.16 -12.33 -8.69
N LEU A 242 -9.33 -12.97 -7.53
CA LEU A 242 -10.49 -13.80 -7.25
C LEU A 242 -11.70 -12.90 -7.02
N GLU A 243 -12.80 -13.16 -7.70
CA GLU A 243 -14.10 -12.53 -7.47
C GLU A 243 -15.10 -13.58 -7.01
N VAL A 244 -15.76 -13.33 -5.88
CA VAL A 244 -16.85 -14.15 -5.38
C VAL A 244 -18.13 -13.33 -5.44
N ASN A 245 -19.08 -13.77 -6.25
CA ASN A 245 -20.38 -13.13 -6.47
C ASN A 245 -21.48 -13.89 -5.75
N GLY A 246 -22.50 -13.18 -5.27
CA GLY A 246 -23.70 -13.76 -4.65
C GLY A 246 -23.69 -13.81 -3.13
N THR A 247 -22.58 -13.44 -2.47
CA THR A 247 -22.50 -13.37 -1.01
C THR A 247 -21.50 -12.33 -0.54
N THR A 248 -21.78 -11.75 0.64
CA THR A 248 -20.84 -10.99 1.46
C THR A 248 -20.68 -11.63 2.85
N SER A 249 -21.15 -12.86 3.03
CA SER A 249 -21.01 -13.60 4.28
C SER A 249 -19.80 -14.51 4.19
N PHE A 250 -18.78 -14.18 4.98
CA PHE A 250 -17.52 -14.87 5.02
C PHE A 250 -17.10 -15.11 6.47
N VAL A 251 -16.52 -16.28 6.72
CA VAL A 251 -15.81 -16.61 7.96
C VAL A 251 -14.44 -17.15 7.58
N ASP A 252 -13.40 -16.76 8.32
CA ASP A 252 -12.02 -17.14 8.07
C ASP A 252 -11.41 -17.74 9.33
N ASP A 253 -11.37 -19.08 9.40
CA ASP A 253 -10.79 -19.83 10.53
C ASP A 253 -9.32 -20.23 10.26
N GLY A 254 -8.58 -19.37 9.56
CA GLY A 254 -7.18 -19.64 9.23
C GLY A 254 -6.34 -18.41 8.89
N GLY A 255 -6.92 -17.22 8.76
CA GLY A 255 -6.22 -16.04 8.20
C GLY A 255 -6.04 -16.13 6.69
N VAL A 256 -6.77 -17.03 6.02
CA VAL A 256 -6.69 -17.29 4.58
C VAL A 256 -7.30 -16.12 3.80
N LEU A 257 -8.52 -15.70 4.16
CA LEU A 257 -9.22 -14.62 3.48
C LEU A 257 -8.57 -13.26 3.75
N GLU A 258 -7.96 -13.09 4.92
CA GLU A 258 -7.15 -11.92 5.21
C GLU A 258 -5.86 -11.89 4.37
N SER A 259 -5.14 -13.02 4.28
CA SER A 259 -3.97 -13.17 3.40
C SER A 259 -4.29 -12.87 1.94
N LEU A 260 -5.46 -13.33 1.47
CA LEU A 260 -5.97 -13.04 0.13
C LEU A 260 -6.41 -11.58 -0.05
N GLY A 261 -6.53 -10.80 1.03
CA GLY A 261 -7.03 -9.44 1.00
C GLY A 261 -8.53 -9.34 0.72
N VAL A 262 -9.30 -10.40 0.97
CA VAL A 262 -10.78 -10.38 0.94
C VAL A 262 -11.30 -9.72 2.22
N LEU A 263 -10.75 -10.13 3.36
CA LEU A 263 -11.02 -9.54 4.66
C LEU A 263 -9.89 -8.62 5.09
N ALA A 264 -10.20 -7.72 6.01
CA ALA A 264 -9.24 -7.02 6.83
C ALA A 264 -9.65 -7.26 8.29
N ASN A 265 -9.00 -8.22 8.98
CA ASN A 265 -9.14 -8.26 10.42
C ASN A 265 -8.39 -7.04 10.95
N GLY A 266 -9.06 -6.24 11.77
CA GLY A 266 -8.58 -4.92 12.14
C GLY A 266 -8.74 -3.81 11.11
N GLY A 267 -9.81 -3.87 10.30
CA GLY A 267 -10.08 -3.09 9.09
C GLY A 267 -10.07 -1.55 9.16
N SER A 268 -9.82 -0.94 10.33
CA SER A 268 -9.45 0.47 10.41
C SER A 268 -8.01 0.61 10.85
N LEU A 269 -7.27 1.51 10.19
CA LEU A 269 -5.99 1.99 10.72
C LEU A 269 -6.23 2.46 12.16
N ALA A 270 -5.40 1.99 13.09
CA ALA A 270 -5.55 2.35 14.50
C ALA A 270 -5.32 3.85 14.72
N GLU A 271 -4.37 4.44 13.97
CA GLU A 271 -4.09 5.88 13.97
C GLU A 271 -3.40 6.26 12.65
N ALA A 272 -4.16 6.68 11.64
CA ALA A 272 -3.55 7.24 10.44
C ALA A 272 -2.87 8.56 10.80
N ILE A 273 -1.54 8.68 10.68
CA ILE A 273 -0.90 9.99 10.73
C ILE A 273 -1.20 10.68 9.40
N THR A 274 -2.34 11.35 9.32
CA THR A 274 -2.60 12.36 8.29
C THR A 274 -1.66 13.53 8.55
N SER A 275 -0.48 13.51 7.92
CA SER A 275 0.36 14.71 7.81
C SER A 275 -0.37 15.74 6.95
N GLY A 276 -1.11 16.65 7.61
CA GLY A 276 -1.80 17.76 6.95
C GLY A 276 -3.13 18.20 7.55
N ALA A 277 -3.61 17.58 8.63
CA ALA A 277 -4.68 18.17 9.43
C ALA A 277 -4.05 18.73 10.71
N GLU A 278 -4.18 20.05 10.88
CA GLU A 278 -3.96 20.73 12.15
C GLU A 278 -4.65 19.94 13.28
N SER A 279 -3.96 19.80 14.41
CA SER A 279 -4.57 19.27 15.62
C SER A 279 -5.56 20.29 16.19
N ASP A 280 -6.78 20.36 15.67
CA ASP A 280 -7.94 20.81 16.45
C ASP A 280 -9.26 20.52 15.70
N ALA A 281 -9.96 19.47 16.10
CA ALA A 281 -11.40 19.36 15.85
C ALA A 281 -12.02 18.37 16.83
N PHE A 282 -12.20 18.84 18.06
CA PHE A 282 -13.12 18.27 19.02
C PHE A 282 -14.54 18.24 18.41
N ILE A 283 -14.98 17.09 17.86
CA ILE A 283 -16.36 16.93 17.42
C ILE A 283 -17.23 16.69 18.66
N SER A 284 -17.67 17.78 19.29
CA SER A 284 -18.77 17.75 20.27
C SER A 284 -20.09 17.93 19.53
N SER A 285 -20.90 16.87 19.50
CA SER A 285 -22.24 16.84 18.89
C SER A 285 -23.32 17.46 19.80
N SER A 286 -23.12 18.69 20.28
CA SER A 286 -24.22 19.41 20.93
C SER A 286 -24.22 20.92 20.66
N THR A 287 -25.39 21.39 20.28
CA THR A 287 -25.75 22.68 19.68
C THR A 287 -25.64 23.90 20.63
N ALA A 288 -24.66 23.95 21.53
CA ALA A 288 -24.71 24.88 22.68
C ALA A 288 -23.48 25.76 22.95
N LEU A 289 -22.47 25.84 22.06
CA LEU A 289 -21.33 26.75 22.32
C LEU A 289 -21.62 28.23 21.99
N GLY A 290 -22.49 28.51 21.02
CA GLY A 290 -22.90 29.90 20.71
C GLY A 290 -23.66 30.59 21.85
N SER A 291 -24.37 29.80 22.67
CA SER A 291 -25.07 30.32 23.85
C SER A 291 -24.15 30.48 25.07
N LEU A 292 -22.99 29.81 25.10
CA LEU A 292 -22.08 29.84 26.25
C LEU A 292 -21.04 30.97 26.17
N MET A 293 -20.77 31.51 24.97
CA MET A 293 -19.81 32.59 24.77
C MET A 293 -20.40 34.00 24.71
N GLY A 294 -21.72 34.16 24.84
CA GLY A 294 -22.35 35.50 24.94
C GLY A 294 -22.16 36.41 23.70
N LEU A 295 -21.73 35.86 22.56
CA LEU A 295 -21.48 36.62 21.34
C LEU A 295 -22.77 36.75 20.51
N ALA A 296 -23.78 37.44 21.07
CA ALA A 296 -25.05 37.70 20.40
C ALA A 296 -24.97 38.83 19.33
N SER A 297 -23.78 39.30 18.96
CA SER A 297 -23.62 40.32 17.92
C SER A 297 -22.16 40.50 17.49
N GLY A 298 -21.71 39.68 16.54
CA GLY A 298 -20.47 39.92 15.78
C GLY A 298 -20.72 40.82 14.55
N PRO A 299 -19.76 41.68 14.14
CA PRO A 299 -19.99 42.74 13.16
C PRO A 299 -20.12 42.20 11.72
N SER A 300 -21.07 42.78 10.98
CA SER A 300 -21.26 42.53 9.54
C SER A 300 -20.37 43.45 8.70
N GLY A 301 -19.60 42.87 7.78
CA GLY A 301 -18.99 43.58 6.64
C GLY A 301 -19.51 43.00 5.33
N THR A 302 -19.88 43.85 4.38
CA THR A 302 -20.26 43.49 3.00
C THR A 302 -19.08 43.75 2.07
N VAL A 303 -18.95 42.95 1.01
CA VAL A 303 -17.93 43.09 -0.05
C VAL A 303 -18.08 44.42 -0.77
#